data_AF-A0A8H9GK85-F1
#
_entry.id   AF-A0A8H9GK85-F1
#
_cell.length_a   1.000
_cell.length_b   1.000
_cell.length_c   1.000
_cell.angle_alpha   90.00
_cell.angle_beta   90.00
_cell.angle_gamma   90.00
#
_symmetry.space_group_name_H-M   'P 1'
#
loop_
_entity.id
_entity.type
_entity.pdbx_description
1 polymer ?
#
loop_
_entity_poly.entity_id
_entity_poly.type
_entity_poly.pdbx_seq_one_letter_code
_entity_poly.pdbx_strand_id
1 'polypeptide(L)'
;MNAAILRTALITGVVIAAVNILFAALDYGLDTLPPWFYLAQLLLLPAMLLPIRYFPQAAVTREFLPRAALYAMGWAVPYAIYKFAHDALSPAFQPAASLASYLITVAVFSLLFAAIRRPAR
;
A
#
# COMPACT_ATOMS: atom_id res chain seq x y z
N MET A 1 -7.04 12.38 17.86
CA MET A 1 -6.38 12.35 16.53
C MET A 1 -6.88 13.57 15.75
N ASN A 2 -6.02 14.29 15.02
CA ASN A 2 -6.45 15.49 14.29
C ASN A 2 -7.53 15.12 13.26
N ALA A 3 -8.67 15.80 13.25
CA ALA A 3 -9.80 15.50 12.36
C ALA A 3 -9.38 15.52 10.87
N ALA A 4 -8.43 16.39 10.51
CA ALA A 4 -7.86 16.46 9.16
C ALA A 4 -7.07 15.20 8.78
N ILE A 5 -6.33 14.61 9.71
CA ILE A 5 -5.55 13.38 9.50
C ILE A 5 -6.49 12.20 9.24
N LEU A 6 -7.51 12.04 10.10
CA LEU A 6 -8.49 10.97 9.94
C LEU A 6 -9.23 11.11 8.61
N ARG A 7 -9.70 12.32 8.28
CA ARG A 7 -10.37 12.60 7.00
C ARG A 7 -9.48 12.24 5.81
N THR A 8 -8.19 12.63 5.86
CA THR A 8 -7.24 12.31 4.79
C THR A 8 -7.05 10.81 4.66
N ALA A 9 -6.83 10.09 5.76
CA ALA A 9 -6.69 8.64 5.77
C ALA A 9 -7.89 7.95 5.14
N LEU A 10 -9.11 8.33 5.55
CA LEU A 10 -10.35 7.78 5.01
C LEU A 10 -10.49 8.06 3.51
N ILE A 11 -10.30 9.30 3.07
CA ILE A 11 -10.40 9.66 1.64
C ILE A 11 -9.38 8.86 0.82
N THR A 12 -8.11 8.86 1.23
CA THR A 12 -7.07 8.13 0.49
C THR A 12 -7.32 6.62 0.49
N GLY A 13 -7.83 6.07 1.60
CA GLY A 13 -8.15 4.65 1.73
C GLY A 13 -9.31 4.26 0.80
N VAL A 14 -10.38 5.06 0.77
CA VAL A 14 -11.50 4.87 -0.17
C VAL A 14 -11.03 4.95 -1.62
N VAL A 15 -10.22 5.95 -1.96
CA VAL A 15 -9.72 6.13 -3.33
C VAL A 15 -8.89 4.91 -3.76
N ILE A 16 -7.95 4.46 -2.93
CA ILE A 16 -7.12 3.30 -3.27
C ILE A 16 -7.96 2.02 -3.33
N ALA A 17 -8.90 1.83 -2.41
CA ALA A 17 -9.84 0.70 -2.46
C ALA A 17 -10.65 0.68 -3.76
N ALA A 18 -11.19 1.82 -4.18
CA ALA A 18 -11.95 1.93 -5.42
C ALA A 18 -11.09 1.64 -6.66
N VAL A 19 -9.86 2.15 -6.71
CA VAL A 19 -8.91 1.87 -7.79
C VAL A 19 -8.54 0.38 -7.83
N ASN A 20 -8.34 -0.25 -6.68
CA ASN A 20 -8.03 -1.68 -6.61
C ASN A 20 -9.20 -2.54 -7.10
N ILE A 21 -10.44 -2.17 -6.74
CA ILE A 21 -11.65 -2.84 -7.24
C ILE A 21 -11.75 -2.69 -8.75
N LEU A 22 -11.49 -1.49 -9.27
CA LEU A 22 -11.51 -1.25 -10.71
C LEU A 22 -10.49 -2.14 -11.43
N PHE A 23 -9.25 -2.22 -10.97
CA PHE A 23 -8.24 -3.10 -11.59
C PHE A 23 -8.63 -4.57 -11.51
N ALA A 24 -9.10 -5.06 -10.35
CA ALA A 24 -9.58 -6.43 -10.23
C ALA A 24 -10.79 -6.71 -11.15
N ALA A 25 -11.70 -5.75 -11.29
CA ALA A 25 -12.85 -5.89 -12.18
C ALA A 25 -12.46 -5.89 -13.67
N LEU A 26 -11.39 -5.18 -14.05
CA LEU A 26 -10.86 -5.23 -15.41
C LEU A 26 -10.24 -6.59 -15.75
N ASP A 27 -9.58 -7.23 -14.78
CA ASP A 27 -8.91 -8.52 -14.97
C ASP A 27 -9.86 -9.72 -14.87
N TYR A 28 -10.82 -9.68 -13.93
CA TYR A 28 -11.67 -10.82 -13.58
C TYR A 28 -13.16 -10.62 -13.90
N GLY A 29 -13.60 -9.38 -14.16
CA GLY A 29 -15.01 -9.00 -14.26
C GLY A 29 -15.60 -8.61 -12.89
N LEU A 30 -16.45 -7.57 -12.83
CA LEU A 30 -16.98 -7.06 -11.56
C LEU A 30 -17.90 -8.09 -10.85
N ASP A 31 -18.69 -8.81 -11.62
CA ASP A 31 -19.71 -9.76 -11.12
C ASP A 31 -19.10 -11.07 -10.59
N THR A 32 -17.82 -11.32 -10.88
CA THR A 32 -17.12 -12.54 -10.45
C THR A 32 -16.33 -12.32 -9.16
N LEU A 33 -16.13 -11.06 -8.75
CA LEU A 33 -15.35 -10.74 -7.57
C LEU A 33 -16.07 -11.23 -6.29
N PRO A 34 -15.40 -12.04 -5.47
CA PRO A 34 -16.02 -12.60 -4.27
C PRO A 34 -16.21 -11.53 -3.18
N PRO A 35 -17.23 -11.66 -2.30
CA PRO A 35 -17.47 -10.69 -1.23
C PRO A 35 -16.27 -10.41 -0.32
N TRP A 36 -15.42 -11.42 -0.07
CA TRP A 36 -14.24 -11.26 0.76
C TRP A 36 -13.23 -10.27 0.16
N PHE A 37 -13.16 -10.14 -1.16
CA PHE A 37 -12.24 -9.21 -1.82
C PHE A 37 -12.57 -7.76 -1.46
N TYR A 38 -13.87 -7.42 -1.48
CA TYR A 38 -14.37 -6.10 -1.07
C TYR A 38 -14.11 -5.84 0.41
N LEU A 39 -14.30 -6.84 1.28
CA LEU A 39 -13.97 -6.73 2.70
C LEU A 39 -12.48 -6.48 2.93
N ALA A 40 -11.60 -7.13 2.14
CA ALA A 40 -10.17 -6.87 2.20
C ALA A 40 -9.83 -5.41 1.82
N GLN A 41 -10.54 -4.83 0.85
CA GLN A 41 -10.32 -3.42 0.49
C GLN A 41 -10.69 -2.44 1.62
N LEU A 42 -11.63 -2.79 2.51
CA LEU A 42 -11.95 -1.96 3.66
C LEU A 42 -10.76 -1.85 4.64
N LEU A 43 -9.83 -2.81 4.64
CA LEU A 43 -8.61 -2.75 5.45
C LEU A 43 -7.67 -1.61 5.02
N LEU A 44 -7.84 -1.07 3.80
CA LEU A 44 -7.06 0.07 3.33
C LEU A 44 -7.38 1.34 4.13
N LEU A 45 -8.61 1.48 4.65
CA LEU A 45 -9.03 2.63 5.46
C LEU A 45 -8.11 2.81 6.68
N PRO A 46 -7.96 1.82 7.59
CA PRO A 46 -7.00 1.95 8.69
C PRO A 46 -5.54 1.85 8.23
N ALA A 47 -5.23 1.11 7.16
CA ALA A 47 -3.85 0.97 6.68
C ALA A 47 -3.25 2.32 6.24
N MET A 48 -4.06 3.26 5.75
CA MET A 48 -3.61 4.59 5.36
C MET A 48 -3.09 5.46 6.51
N LEU A 49 -3.27 5.06 7.77
CA LEU A 49 -2.62 5.73 8.90
C LEU A 49 -1.10 5.58 8.88
N LEU A 50 -0.58 4.45 8.36
CA LEU A 50 0.87 4.22 8.32
C LEU A 50 1.61 5.19 7.39
N PRO A 51 1.26 5.35 6.10
CA PRO A 51 1.94 6.29 5.23
C PRO A 51 1.79 7.74 5.73
N ILE A 52 0.63 8.12 6.29
CA ILE A 52 0.44 9.45 6.87
C ILE A 52 1.39 9.68 8.06
N ARG A 53 1.66 8.64 8.84
CA ARG A 53 2.61 8.73 9.96
C ARG A 53 4.06 8.73 9.49
N TYR A 54 4.44 7.84 8.58
CA TYR A 54 5.84 7.56 8.27
C TYR A 54 6.40 8.39 7.10
N PHE A 55 5.60 8.73 6.09
CA PHE A 55 6.12 9.51 4.95
C PHE A 55 6.58 10.92 5.30
N PRO A 56 5.91 11.67 6.19
CA PRO A 56 6.42 12.96 6.63
C PRO A 56 7.76 12.83 7.36
N GLN A 57 7.92 11.78 8.18
CA GLN A 57 9.18 11.49 8.85
C GLN A 57 10.27 11.16 7.81
N ALA A 58 9.95 10.29 6.84
CA ALA A 58 10.87 9.92 5.77
C ALA A 58 11.33 11.15 4.96
N ALA A 59 10.43 12.08 4.69
CA ALA A 59 10.71 13.29 3.91
C ALA A 59 11.73 14.22 4.57
N VAL A 60 11.84 14.20 5.91
CA VAL A 60 12.80 15.03 6.66
C VAL A 60 14.05 14.28 7.11
N THR A 61 14.04 12.94 7.10
CA THR A 61 15.20 12.11 7.46
C THR A 61 16.31 12.24 6.42
N ARG A 62 17.53 12.55 6.86
CA ARG A 62 18.68 12.80 5.97
C ARG A 62 19.41 11.52 5.58
N GLU A 63 19.56 10.59 6.52
CA GLU A 63 20.23 9.31 6.33
C GLU A 63 19.43 8.43 5.36
N PHE A 64 20.11 7.87 4.37
CA PHE A 64 19.45 7.11 3.29
C PHE A 64 18.70 5.87 3.81
N LEU A 65 19.39 5.00 4.57
CA LEU A 65 18.79 3.75 5.05
C LEU A 65 17.60 3.96 6.01
N PRO A 66 17.68 4.83 7.03
CA PRO A 66 16.53 5.16 7.87
C PRO A 66 15.36 5.77 7.07
N ARG A 67 15.63 6.65 6.10
CA ARG A 67 14.60 7.20 5.22
C ARG A 67 13.93 6.10 4.38
N ALA A 68 14.71 5.19 3.79
CA ALA A 68 14.18 4.05 3.05
C ALA A 68 13.32 3.14 3.93
N ALA A 69 13.76 2.87 5.17
CA ALA A 69 12.98 2.09 6.13
C ALA A 69 11.63 2.76 6.45
N LEU A 70 11.59 4.09 6.63
CA LEU A 70 10.34 4.81 6.87
C LEU A 70 9.39 4.75 5.66
N TYR A 71 9.91 4.86 4.42
CA TYR A 71 9.10 4.61 3.23
C TYR A 71 8.57 3.18 3.18
N ALA A 72 9.39 2.19 3.53
CA ALA A 72 8.97 0.78 3.57
C ALA A 72 7.85 0.56 4.58
N MET A 73 7.97 1.11 5.79
CA MET A 73 6.95 1.02 6.83
C MET A 73 5.64 1.69 6.42
N GLY A 74 5.70 2.81 5.69
CA GLY A 74 4.51 3.47 5.17
C GLY A 74 3.79 2.68 4.07
N TRP A 75 4.55 1.97 3.21
CA TRP A 75 3.99 1.18 2.11
C TRP A 75 3.58 -0.24 2.50
N ALA A 76 4.20 -0.84 3.52
CA ALA A 76 4.09 -2.26 3.83
C ALA A 76 2.64 -2.76 3.90
N VAL A 77 1.83 -2.19 4.79
CA VAL A 77 0.46 -2.71 5.02
C VAL A 77 -0.48 -2.42 3.84
N PRO A 78 -0.60 -1.17 3.32
CA PRO A 78 -1.47 -0.92 2.17
C PRO A 78 -1.12 -1.79 0.95
N TYR A 79 0.18 -1.95 0.67
CA TYR A 79 0.62 -2.72 -0.48
C TYR A 79 0.44 -4.23 -0.28
N ALA A 80 0.59 -4.73 0.95
CA ALA A 80 0.28 -6.12 1.27
C ALA A 80 -1.21 -6.43 1.02
N ILE A 81 -2.12 -5.57 1.49
CA ILE A 81 -3.57 -5.75 1.27
C ILE A 81 -3.88 -5.80 -0.23
N TYR A 82 -3.37 -4.83 -1.00
CA TYR A 82 -3.52 -4.81 -2.45
C TYR A 82 -3.00 -6.09 -3.10
N LYS A 83 -1.73 -6.44 -2.84
CA LYS A 83 -1.03 -7.53 -3.51
C LYS A 83 -1.66 -8.89 -3.20
N PHE A 84 -1.87 -9.20 -1.92
CA PHE A 84 -2.41 -10.50 -1.53
C PHE A 84 -3.88 -10.65 -1.88
N ALA A 85 -4.70 -9.60 -1.73
CA ALA A 85 -6.11 -9.69 -2.09
C ALA A 85 -6.29 -9.91 -3.60
N HIS A 86 -5.45 -9.26 -4.42
CA HIS A 86 -5.50 -9.43 -5.87
C HIS A 86 -4.92 -10.76 -6.32
N ASP A 87 -3.73 -11.15 -5.84
CA ASP A 87 -3.10 -12.41 -6.22
C ASP A 87 -3.96 -13.63 -5.81
N ALA A 88 -4.70 -13.54 -4.69
CA ALA A 88 -5.60 -14.59 -4.23
C ALA A 88 -6.88 -14.76 -5.09
N LEU A 89 -7.17 -13.85 -6.03
CA LEU A 89 -8.21 -14.05 -7.04
C LEU A 89 -7.79 -15.05 -8.11
N SER A 90 -6.48 -15.22 -8.33
CA SER A 90 -5.96 -16.14 -9.33
C SER A 90 -6.09 -17.59 -8.84
N PRO A 91 -6.61 -18.52 -9.67
CA PRO A 91 -6.60 -19.95 -9.34
C PRO A 91 -5.18 -20.52 -9.27
N ALA A 92 -4.18 -19.82 -9.81
CA ALA A 92 -2.76 -20.19 -9.73
C ALA A 92 -2.03 -19.52 -8.56
N PHE A 93 -2.76 -19.02 -7.55
CA PHE A 93 -2.17 -18.30 -6.42
C PHE A 93 -1.11 -19.14 -5.69
N GLN A 94 0.10 -18.58 -5.58
CA GLN A 94 1.20 -19.15 -4.81
C GLN A 94 1.60 -18.17 -3.70
N PRO A 95 1.24 -18.44 -2.42
CA PRO A 95 1.48 -17.51 -1.31
C PRO A 95 2.95 -17.10 -1.16
N ALA A 96 3.88 -18.03 -1.34
CA ALA A 96 5.32 -17.76 -1.23
C ALA A 96 5.83 -16.83 -2.33
N ALA A 97 5.38 -17.04 -3.58
CA ALA A 97 5.75 -16.18 -4.71
C ALA A 97 5.15 -14.77 -4.55
N SER A 98 3.90 -14.68 -4.09
CA SER A 98 3.25 -13.40 -3.77
C SER A 98 4.00 -12.66 -2.67
N LEU A 99 4.40 -13.35 -1.59
CA LEU A 99 5.17 -12.76 -0.50
C LEU A 99 6.54 -12.25 -0.97
N ALA A 100 7.25 -13.04 -1.78
CA ALA A 100 8.55 -12.64 -2.33
C ALA A 100 8.40 -11.40 -3.23
N SER A 101 7.42 -11.41 -4.15
CA SER A 101 7.12 -10.28 -5.03
C SER A 101 6.75 -9.02 -4.23
N TYR A 102 5.92 -9.17 -3.19
CA TYR A 102 5.57 -8.10 -2.26
C TYR A 102 6.82 -7.49 -1.60
N LEU A 103 7.67 -8.31 -0.98
CA LEU A 103 8.87 -7.85 -0.27
C LEU A 103 9.83 -7.13 -1.21
N ILE A 104 10.08 -7.70 -2.40
CA ILE A 104 10.94 -7.10 -3.42
C ILE A 104 10.38 -5.75 -3.86
N THR A 105 9.08 -5.69 -4.14
CA THR A 105 8.46 -4.46 -4.64
C THR A 105 8.50 -3.34 -3.60
N VAL A 106 8.18 -3.65 -2.34
CA VAL A 106 8.28 -2.68 -1.24
C VAL A 106 9.72 -2.22 -1.06
N ALA A 107 10.71 -3.13 -1.11
CA ALA A 107 12.11 -2.76 -0.98
C ALA A 107 12.56 -1.83 -2.12
N VAL A 108 12.28 -2.20 -3.37
CA VAL A 108 12.64 -1.42 -4.57
C VAL A 108 12.01 -0.04 -4.51
N PHE A 109 10.69 0.07 -4.30
CA PHE A 109 10.05 1.38 -4.23
C PHE A 109 10.58 2.21 -3.06
N SER A 110 10.79 1.62 -1.89
CA SER A 110 11.28 2.37 -0.74
C SER A 110 12.67 2.94 -0.95
N LEU A 111 13.57 2.20 -1.61
CA LEU A 111 14.89 2.68 -2.01
C LEU A 111 14.79 3.80 -3.05
N LEU A 112 13.93 3.64 -4.07
CA LEU A 112 13.71 4.66 -5.09
C LEU A 112 13.15 5.96 -4.49
N PHE A 113 12.12 5.87 -3.65
CA PHE A 113 11.55 7.03 -2.96
C PHE A 113 12.56 7.70 -2.03
N ALA A 114 13.40 6.92 -1.33
CA ALA A 114 14.47 7.46 -0.52
C ALA A 114 15.55 8.18 -1.35
N ALA A 115 15.81 7.74 -2.58
CA ALA A 115 16.75 8.42 -3.47
C ALA A 115 16.17 9.73 -4.02
N ILE A 116 14.93 9.70 -4.53
CA ILE A 116 14.29 10.82 -5.22
C ILE A 116 13.87 11.92 -4.24
N ARG A 117 13.33 11.57 -3.07
CA ARG A 117 12.81 12.53 -2.07
C ARG A 117 13.83 12.86 -0.98
N ARG A 118 15.09 13.05 -1.37
CA ARG A 118 16.12 13.48 -0.43
C ARG A 118 15.83 14.92 0.02
N PRO A 119 15.83 15.23 1.33
CA PRO A 119 15.65 16.61 1.79
C PRO A 119 16.80 17.49 1.29
N ALA A 120 16.45 18.74 0.93
CA ALA A 120 17.44 19.79 0.67
C ALA A 120 18.27 20.05 1.94
N ARG A 121 19.50 20.53 1.75
CA ARG A 121 20.43 20.79 2.88
C ARG A 121 19.85 21.83 3.83
#